data_AF-A0A3A9AT92-F1
#
_entry.id   AF-A0A3A9AT92-F1
#
_cell.length_a   1.000
_cell.length_b   1.000
_cell.length_c   1.000
_cell.angle_alpha   90.00
_cell.angle_beta   90.00
_cell.angle_gamma   90.00
#
_symmetry.space_group_name_H-M   'P 1'
#
loop_
_entity.id
_entity.type
_entity.pdbx_description
1 polymer ?
#
loop_
_entity_poly.entity_id
_entity_poly.type
_entity_poly.pdbx_seq_one_letter_code
_entity_poly.pdbx_strand_id
1 'polypeptide(L)'
;MTIGINCGHTKSGPGYGAVGIIKESEHTRLVGQGLMSLLRQKGIKVIDCTIDQAASRDVYLARAVQLANNQDLDWFISIHFNASTGRGHGVEVYTYEGRQYQDALDVCGNIAKLGFTNRGVKAGSGLYVIRKTKAKAMLIEVCFCDNEPDVNRYLAAGPQIIAEAICSAIMPHVQGEAAGTSITGQSVAAADQLNNLLLSGNPRATGYLHLAKIFLEEGEKEGIRGDGAFCQSLIETGYFKFGGDVRPNQHNYAGLGATGGVPGNSFPDAQTGVRAQIQHLKAYATTKPLNQACVDPRYKYVSKGCAPTFEQLSGKWAVPGYDTKKYSGLKAAGEAGASYGHKIVRLLSSAVKMQSLFDCI
;
A
#
# COMPACT_ATOMS: atom_id res chain seq x y z
N MET A 1 1.68 -5.73 9.15
CA MET A 1 0.42 -5.23 9.72
C MET A 1 -0.25 -6.32 10.54
N THR A 2 -0.79 -5.97 11.71
CA THR A 2 -1.59 -6.81 12.59
C THR A 2 -2.97 -6.17 12.79
N ILE A 3 -4.04 -6.91 12.52
CA ILE A 3 -5.43 -6.42 12.63
C ILE A 3 -6.18 -7.25 13.66
N GLY A 4 -6.83 -6.57 14.62
CA GLY A 4 -7.80 -7.19 15.53
C GLY A 4 -9.20 -7.15 14.93
N ILE A 5 -9.88 -8.30 14.88
CA ILE A 5 -11.28 -8.40 14.43
C ILE A 5 -12.15 -8.79 15.62
N ASN A 6 -13.21 -8.04 15.90
CA ASN A 6 -14.24 -8.40 16.86
C ASN A 6 -15.55 -8.67 16.14
N CYS A 7 -16.03 -9.92 16.19
CA CYS A 7 -17.43 -10.19 15.86
C CYS A 7 -18.26 -9.68 17.04
N GLY A 8 -19.00 -8.59 16.82
CA GLY A 8 -19.77 -7.95 17.86
C GLY A 8 -20.71 -8.94 18.56
N HIS A 9 -20.90 -8.73 19.86
CA HIS A 9 -21.81 -9.46 20.75
C HIS A 9 -21.36 -10.87 21.14
N THR A 10 -21.94 -11.35 22.24
CA THR A 10 -21.78 -12.73 22.70
C THR A 10 -22.62 -13.69 21.86
N LYS A 11 -22.24 -14.97 21.85
CA LYS A 11 -22.96 -16.04 21.14
C LYS A 11 -24.23 -16.45 21.87
N SER A 12 -24.34 -16.16 23.16
CA SER A 12 -25.54 -16.32 23.96
C SER A 12 -25.42 -15.53 25.26
N GLY A 13 -26.57 -15.30 25.91
CA GLY A 13 -26.62 -14.66 27.22
C GLY A 13 -26.35 -13.15 27.18
N PRO A 14 -25.81 -12.55 28.25
CA PRO A 14 -25.58 -11.12 28.31
C PRO A 14 -24.70 -10.61 27.17
N GLY A 15 -25.15 -9.54 26.51
CA GLY A 15 -24.43 -8.92 25.38
C GLY A 15 -24.67 -9.59 24.03
N TYR A 16 -25.75 -10.36 23.84
CA TYR A 16 -26.08 -11.11 22.61
C TYR A 16 -26.49 -10.24 21.39
N GLY A 17 -26.68 -8.94 21.57
CA GLY A 17 -27.04 -8.03 20.48
C GLY A 17 -28.52 -8.07 20.10
N ALA A 18 -28.85 -7.45 18.98
CA ALA A 18 -30.21 -7.34 18.49
C ALA A 18 -30.73 -8.66 17.88
N VAL A 19 -32.05 -8.88 18.03
CA VAL A 19 -32.78 -9.96 17.36
C VAL A 19 -33.86 -9.33 16.50
N GLY A 20 -33.57 -9.19 15.21
CA GLY A 20 -34.51 -8.73 14.19
C GLY A 20 -35.02 -9.90 13.35
N ILE A 21 -35.15 -9.66 12.03
CA ILE A 21 -35.43 -10.71 11.04
C ILE A 21 -34.27 -11.72 11.01
N ILE A 22 -33.05 -11.21 11.22
CA ILE A 22 -31.85 -12.01 11.51
C ILE A 22 -31.29 -11.65 12.88
N LYS A 23 -30.57 -12.59 13.49
CA LYS A 23 -29.91 -12.37 14.80
C LYS A 23 -28.53 -11.75 14.58
N GLU A 24 -28.31 -10.56 15.12
CA GLU A 24 -27.07 -9.82 14.91
C GLU A 24 -25.83 -10.67 15.26
N SER A 25 -25.80 -11.28 16.45
CA SER A 25 -24.65 -12.07 16.92
C SER A 25 -24.29 -13.29 16.06
N GLU A 26 -25.26 -13.90 15.37
CA GLU A 26 -24.99 -14.99 14.43
C GLU A 26 -24.34 -14.44 13.16
N HIS A 27 -24.84 -13.33 12.64
CA HIS A 27 -24.39 -12.75 11.38
C HIS A 27 -23.10 -11.93 11.47
N THR A 28 -22.82 -11.30 12.62
CA THR A 28 -21.50 -10.70 12.88
C THR A 28 -20.39 -11.73 12.80
N ARG A 29 -20.63 -12.96 13.32
CA ARG A 29 -19.68 -14.08 13.24
C ARG A 29 -19.49 -14.58 11.82
N LEU A 30 -20.56 -14.70 11.03
CA LEU A 30 -20.45 -15.14 9.64
C LEU A 30 -19.58 -14.18 8.80
N VAL A 31 -19.84 -12.87 8.89
CA VAL A 31 -19.05 -11.85 8.18
C VAL A 31 -17.64 -11.76 8.75
N GLY A 32 -17.49 -11.72 10.08
CA GLY A 32 -16.21 -11.59 10.75
C GLY A 32 -15.27 -12.77 10.47
N GLN A 33 -15.77 -14.01 10.48
CA GLN A 33 -14.98 -15.20 10.15
C GLN A 33 -14.54 -15.21 8.67
N GLY A 34 -15.43 -14.81 7.75
CA GLY A 34 -15.07 -14.62 6.34
C GLY A 34 -13.95 -13.59 6.18
N LEU A 35 -14.07 -12.44 6.84
CA LEU A 35 -13.07 -11.37 6.79
C LEU A 35 -11.72 -11.81 7.36
N MET A 36 -11.73 -12.49 8.52
CA MET A 36 -10.52 -13.04 9.12
C MET A 36 -9.82 -14.05 8.20
N SER A 37 -10.58 -14.91 7.51
CA SER A 37 -10.05 -15.87 6.55
C SER A 37 -9.38 -15.16 5.37
N LEU A 38 -10.08 -14.20 4.74
CA LEU A 38 -9.57 -13.43 3.61
C LEU A 38 -8.29 -12.66 3.96
N LEU A 39 -8.26 -12.00 5.12
CA LEU A 39 -7.09 -11.25 5.57
C LEU A 39 -5.88 -12.16 5.81
N ARG A 40 -6.08 -13.33 6.43
CA ARG A 40 -5.02 -14.33 6.61
C ARG A 40 -4.50 -14.84 5.27
N GLN A 41 -5.36 -15.08 4.29
CA GLN A 41 -4.96 -15.47 2.92
C GLN A 41 -4.13 -14.39 2.22
N LYS A 42 -4.35 -13.10 2.54
CA LYS A 42 -3.54 -11.97 2.07
C LYS A 42 -2.25 -11.74 2.87
N GLY A 43 -1.89 -12.66 3.77
CA GLY A 43 -0.66 -12.62 4.57
C GLY A 43 -0.73 -11.67 5.77
N ILE A 44 -1.92 -11.21 6.15
CA ILE A 44 -2.11 -10.30 7.29
C ILE A 44 -2.22 -11.10 8.58
N LYS A 45 -1.50 -10.65 9.62
CA LYS A 45 -1.64 -11.21 10.96
C LYS A 45 -2.97 -10.76 11.55
N VAL A 46 -3.85 -11.71 11.87
CA VAL A 46 -5.20 -11.43 12.38
C VAL A 46 -5.35 -11.95 13.81
N ILE A 47 -5.76 -11.07 14.72
CA ILE A 47 -6.10 -11.40 16.11
C ILE A 47 -7.63 -11.44 16.23
N ASP A 48 -8.19 -12.59 16.60
CA ASP A 48 -9.61 -12.70 16.91
C ASP A 48 -9.88 -12.16 18.33
N CYS A 49 -10.65 -11.09 18.40
CA CYS A 49 -11.06 -10.41 19.63
C CYS A 49 -12.52 -10.71 20.00
N THR A 50 -13.12 -11.76 19.43
CA THR A 50 -14.51 -12.17 19.67
C THR A 50 -14.66 -12.82 21.06
N ILE A 51 -15.76 -12.52 21.75
CA ILE A 51 -16.10 -13.07 23.05
C ILE A 51 -17.44 -13.79 22.94
N ASP A 52 -17.48 -15.10 23.17
CA ASP A 52 -18.71 -15.87 23.01
C ASP A 52 -19.62 -15.84 24.25
N GLN A 53 -19.07 -15.63 25.44
CA GLN A 53 -19.84 -15.58 26.69
C GLN A 53 -19.25 -14.58 27.69
N ALA A 54 -20.12 -13.91 28.43
CA ALA A 54 -19.75 -13.01 29.52
C ALA A 54 -20.87 -12.95 30.58
N ALA A 55 -20.49 -12.59 31.81
CA ALA A 55 -21.43 -12.42 32.92
C ALA A 55 -22.33 -11.18 32.76
N SER A 56 -21.89 -10.19 31.99
CA SER A 56 -22.65 -8.99 31.65
C SER A 56 -22.16 -8.39 30.32
N ARG A 57 -22.93 -7.47 29.73
CA ARG A 57 -22.53 -6.71 28.55
C ARG A 57 -21.21 -5.95 28.79
N ASP A 58 -21.06 -5.33 29.94
CA ASP A 58 -19.89 -4.50 30.23
C ASP A 58 -18.61 -5.36 30.40
N VAL A 59 -18.75 -6.57 30.96
CA VAL A 59 -17.67 -7.57 31.01
C VAL A 59 -17.28 -8.02 29.61
N TYR A 60 -18.25 -8.26 28.73
CA TYR A 60 -18.00 -8.58 27.31
C TYR A 60 -17.16 -7.48 26.64
N LEU A 61 -17.63 -6.22 26.72
CA LEU A 61 -16.97 -5.07 26.09
C LEU A 61 -15.54 -4.87 26.63
N ALA A 62 -15.35 -5.01 27.95
CA ALA A 62 -14.05 -4.90 28.58
C ALA A 62 -13.08 -6.00 28.11
N ARG A 63 -13.54 -7.25 28.00
CA ARG A 63 -12.72 -8.38 27.53
C ARG A 63 -12.31 -8.25 26.08
N ALA A 64 -13.23 -7.85 25.18
CA ALA A 64 -12.91 -7.65 23.77
C ALA A 64 -11.82 -6.58 23.58
N VAL A 65 -11.94 -5.46 24.27
CA VAL A 65 -10.94 -4.38 24.25
C VAL A 65 -9.63 -4.82 24.91
N GLN A 66 -9.68 -5.62 25.98
CA GLN A 66 -8.48 -6.14 26.63
C GLN A 66 -7.68 -7.06 25.68
N LEU A 67 -8.36 -7.96 24.95
CA LEU A 67 -7.71 -8.80 23.93
C LEU A 67 -7.02 -7.95 22.88
N ALA A 68 -7.68 -6.91 22.38
CA ALA A 68 -7.12 -5.99 21.39
C ALA A 68 -5.90 -5.23 21.95
N ASN A 69 -6.02 -4.64 23.15
CA ASN A 69 -5.00 -3.79 23.75
C ASN A 69 -3.79 -4.54 24.32
N ASN A 70 -3.90 -5.87 24.48
CA ASN A 70 -2.78 -6.74 24.84
C ASN A 70 -1.90 -7.09 23.62
N GLN A 71 -2.29 -6.65 22.42
CA GLN A 71 -1.54 -6.81 21.19
C GLN A 71 -1.08 -5.44 20.69
N ASP A 72 -0.02 -5.45 19.88
CA ASP A 72 0.39 -4.27 19.09
C ASP A 72 -0.37 -4.29 17.76
N LEU A 73 -1.63 -3.85 17.80
CA LEU A 73 -2.50 -3.81 16.62
C LEU A 73 -2.30 -2.50 15.86
N ASP A 74 -2.20 -2.59 14.53
CA ASP A 74 -2.34 -1.43 13.66
C ASP A 74 -3.78 -0.95 13.68
N TRP A 75 -4.73 -1.88 13.48
CA TRP A 75 -6.17 -1.62 13.45
C TRP A 75 -6.99 -2.57 14.32
N PHE A 76 -8.14 -2.07 14.76
CA PHE A 76 -9.22 -2.84 15.36
C PHE A 76 -10.53 -2.60 14.57
N ILE A 77 -11.16 -3.67 14.11
CA ILE A 77 -12.40 -3.62 13.34
C ILE A 77 -13.47 -4.45 14.06
N SER A 78 -14.56 -3.80 14.47
CA SER A 78 -15.74 -4.42 15.08
C SER A 78 -16.84 -4.59 14.05
N ILE A 79 -17.40 -5.79 13.87
CA ILE A 79 -18.48 -6.07 12.92
C ILE A 79 -19.81 -6.16 13.65
N HIS A 80 -20.82 -5.42 13.18
CA HIS A 80 -22.15 -5.26 13.78
C HIS A 80 -23.25 -5.19 12.70
N PHE A 81 -24.51 -5.32 13.14
CA PHE A 81 -25.69 -5.02 12.35
C PHE A 81 -26.65 -4.16 13.19
N ASN A 82 -27.14 -3.07 12.61
CA ASN A 82 -27.93 -2.11 13.35
C ASN A 82 -29.38 -2.59 13.53
N ALA A 83 -30.16 -1.90 14.36
CA ALA A 83 -31.59 -2.09 14.51
C ALA A 83 -32.28 -0.77 14.87
N SER A 84 -33.49 -0.53 14.35
CA SER A 84 -34.23 0.69 14.69
C SER A 84 -35.76 0.54 14.50
N THR A 85 -36.31 -0.59 14.96
CA THR A 85 -37.71 -0.95 14.80
C THR A 85 -38.13 -0.99 13.31
N GLY A 86 -37.24 -1.47 12.44
CA GLY A 86 -37.47 -1.69 11.01
C GLY A 86 -37.46 -0.47 10.08
N ARG A 87 -37.28 0.75 10.61
CA ARG A 87 -37.28 1.99 9.78
C ARG A 87 -35.91 2.34 9.18
N GLY A 88 -34.86 2.16 9.97
CA GLY A 88 -33.48 2.41 9.58
C GLY A 88 -33.03 1.35 8.58
N HIS A 89 -32.19 1.76 7.65
CA HIS A 89 -31.67 0.92 6.59
C HIS A 89 -30.36 1.52 6.07
N GLY A 90 -29.49 0.69 5.51
CA GLY A 90 -28.20 1.04 4.96
C GLY A 90 -27.00 0.71 5.86
N VAL A 91 -25.81 0.96 5.33
CA VAL A 91 -24.51 0.75 5.97
C VAL A 91 -24.00 2.03 6.64
N GLU A 92 -23.38 1.91 7.81
CA GLU A 92 -22.64 3.00 8.48
C GLU A 92 -21.39 2.49 9.19
N VAL A 93 -20.40 3.37 9.35
CA VAL A 93 -19.16 3.07 10.07
C VAL A 93 -18.95 4.10 11.17
N TYR A 94 -18.65 3.63 12.37
CA TYR A 94 -18.36 4.47 13.53
C TYR A 94 -16.87 4.54 13.80
N THR A 95 -16.35 5.75 13.95
CA THR A 95 -14.94 6.01 14.31
C THR A 95 -14.87 6.96 15.50
N TYR A 96 -13.71 7.04 16.16
CA TYR A 96 -13.51 8.00 17.25
C TYR A 96 -13.73 9.43 16.73
N GLU A 97 -14.60 10.19 17.38
CA GLU A 97 -15.05 11.55 17.00
C GLU A 97 -15.67 11.66 15.60
N GLY A 98 -15.94 10.54 14.92
CA GLY A 98 -16.46 10.55 13.55
C GLY A 98 -15.40 10.98 12.54
N ARG A 99 -14.11 10.76 12.86
CA ARG A 99 -12.99 10.98 11.95
C ARG A 99 -13.22 10.23 10.64
N GLN A 100 -13.18 10.98 9.55
CA GLN A 100 -13.42 10.51 8.19
C GLN A 100 -12.15 9.86 7.62
N TYR A 101 -11.74 8.73 8.19
CA TYR A 101 -10.61 7.97 7.66
C TYR A 101 -10.98 7.39 6.29
N GLN A 102 -10.04 7.42 5.33
CA GLN A 102 -10.31 6.94 3.97
C GLN A 102 -10.71 5.46 3.95
N ASP A 103 -10.06 4.60 4.75
CA ASP A 103 -10.48 3.20 4.89
C ASP A 103 -11.92 3.03 5.40
N ALA A 104 -12.36 3.83 6.37
CA ALA A 104 -13.74 3.80 6.84
C ALA A 104 -14.74 4.28 5.77
N LEU A 105 -14.38 5.30 4.99
CA LEU A 105 -15.17 5.78 3.85
C LEU A 105 -15.28 4.71 2.75
N ASP A 106 -14.17 4.04 2.44
CA ASP A 106 -14.10 3.00 1.42
C ASP A 106 -14.91 1.76 1.83
N VAL A 107 -14.89 1.39 3.12
CA VAL A 107 -15.73 0.31 3.65
C VAL A 107 -17.22 0.63 3.48
N CYS A 108 -17.66 1.82 3.90
CA CYS A 108 -19.03 2.28 3.66
C CYS A 108 -19.38 2.26 2.16
N GLY A 109 -18.50 2.79 1.32
CA GLY A 109 -18.70 2.87 -0.13
C GLY A 109 -18.78 1.50 -0.80
N ASN A 110 -17.92 0.55 -0.43
CA ASN A 110 -17.90 -0.77 -1.03
C ASN A 110 -19.09 -1.62 -0.62
N ILE A 111 -19.52 -1.58 0.64
CA ILE A 111 -20.76 -2.25 1.05
C ILE A 111 -21.97 -1.60 0.34
N ALA A 112 -22.01 -0.27 0.24
CA ALA A 112 -23.10 0.42 -0.44
C ALA A 112 -23.24 0.05 -1.93
N LYS A 113 -22.13 -0.24 -2.62
CA LYS A 113 -22.15 -0.73 -4.02
C LYS A 113 -22.90 -2.07 -4.19
N LEU A 114 -23.12 -2.82 -3.10
CA LEU A 114 -23.96 -4.02 -3.09
C LEU A 114 -25.47 -3.71 -3.04
N GLY A 115 -25.84 -2.42 -3.03
CA GLY A 115 -27.21 -1.92 -3.10
C GLY A 115 -27.76 -1.37 -1.77
N PHE A 116 -26.94 -1.26 -0.73
CA PHE A 116 -27.34 -0.65 0.55
C PHE A 116 -27.25 0.88 0.49
N THR A 117 -28.13 1.58 1.22
CA THR A 117 -28.00 3.04 1.40
C THR A 117 -26.69 3.36 2.12
N ASN A 118 -25.85 4.24 1.57
CA ASN A 118 -24.64 4.69 2.24
C ASN A 118 -24.99 5.80 3.25
N ARG A 119 -24.81 5.53 4.55
CA ARG A 119 -25.09 6.50 5.63
C ARG A 119 -23.82 7.17 6.17
N GLY A 120 -22.67 6.85 5.58
CA GLY A 120 -21.38 7.47 5.86
C GLY A 120 -20.77 7.10 7.22
N VAL A 121 -19.69 7.82 7.54
CA VAL A 121 -18.94 7.65 8.79
C VAL A 121 -19.51 8.56 9.88
N LYS A 122 -19.72 8.00 11.08
CA LYS A 122 -20.38 8.65 12.22
C LYS A 122 -19.52 8.66 13.48
N ALA A 123 -19.86 9.58 14.40
CA ALA A 123 -19.19 9.70 15.68
C ALA A 123 -19.50 8.52 16.60
N GLY A 124 -18.47 7.70 16.87
CA GLY A 124 -18.52 6.51 17.72
C GLY A 124 -17.90 6.70 19.10
N SER A 125 -17.57 7.91 19.54
CA SER A 125 -16.88 8.16 20.83
C SER A 125 -17.66 7.65 22.06
N GLY A 126 -18.98 7.45 21.93
CA GLY A 126 -19.81 6.82 22.96
C GLY A 126 -19.69 5.30 23.03
N LEU A 127 -19.23 4.65 21.96
CA LEU A 127 -19.12 3.20 21.84
C LEU A 127 -17.85 2.71 22.56
N TYR A 128 -18.03 1.76 23.49
CA TYR A 128 -16.94 1.33 24.37
C TYR A 128 -15.72 0.82 23.60
N VAL A 129 -15.92 -0.04 22.59
CA VAL A 129 -14.83 -0.62 21.79
C VAL A 129 -14.09 0.40 20.93
N ILE A 130 -14.75 1.48 20.51
CA ILE A 130 -14.11 2.59 19.80
C ILE A 130 -13.29 3.45 20.77
N ARG A 131 -13.89 3.78 21.92
CA ARG A 131 -13.28 4.70 22.89
C ARG A 131 -12.12 4.09 23.68
N LYS A 132 -12.15 2.78 23.96
CA LYS A 132 -11.20 2.14 24.88
C LYS A 132 -10.11 1.32 24.19
N THR A 133 -10.18 1.14 22.88
CA THR A 133 -9.11 0.49 22.10
C THR A 133 -7.98 1.49 21.82
N LYS A 134 -6.72 1.06 22.00
CA LYS A 134 -5.51 1.88 21.78
C LYS A 134 -5.19 2.05 20.30
N ALA A 135 -5.36 0.98 19.53
CA ALA A 135 -5.15 0.98 18.09
C ALA A 135 -6.21 1.83 17.36
N LYS A 136 -5.94 2.19 16.11
CA LYS A 136 -6.95 2.84 15.26
C LYS A 136 -8.17 1.91 15.13
N ALA A 137 -9.35 2.39 15.51
CA ALA A 137 -10.55 1.57 15.62
C ALA A 137 -11.69 2.05 14.72
N MET A 138 -12.42 1.10 14.14
CA MET A 138 -13.72 1.32 13.49
C MET A 138 -14.73 0.24 13.89
N LEU A 139 -16.01 0.59 13.87
CA LEU A 139 -17.13 -0.33 14.07
C LEU A 139 -18.05 -0.21 12.86
N ILE A 140 -18.30 -1.32 12.19
CA ILE A 140 -19.05 -1.40 10.94
C ILE A 140 -20.44 -1.92 11.28
N GLU A 141 -21.47 -1.12 11.02
CA GLU A 141 -22.85 -1.58 10.96
C GLU A 141 -23.16 -1.95 9.51
N VAL A 142 -23.14 -3.25 9.21
CA VAL A 142 -23.23 -3.77 7.83
C VAL A 142 -24.55 -3.37 7.16
N CYS A 143 -25.65 -3.60 7.85
CA CYS A 143 -27.01 -3.19 7.50
C CYS A 143 -27.91 -3.28 8.74
N PHE A 144 -29.21 -2.99 8.61
CA PHE A 144 -30.17 -3.10 9.71
C PHE A 144 -30.79 -4.51 9.75
N CYS A 145 -30.53 -5.26 10.83
CA CYS A 145 -31.00 -6.65 11.00
C CYS A 145 -32.53 -6.80 11.17
N ASP A 146 -33.23 -5.69 11.40
CA ASP A 146 -34.69 -5.62 11.56
C ASP A 146 -35.39 -4.92 10.39
N ASN A 147 -34.67 -4.58 9.32
CA ASN A 147 -35.22 -3.99 8.11
C ASN A 147 -35.28 -5.01 6.97
N GLU A 148 -36.49 -5.33 6.50
CA GLU A 148 -36.72 -6.38 5.51
C GLU A 148 -35.96 -6.17 4.18
N PRO A 149 -35.96 -4.97 3.55
CA PRO A 149 -35.16 -4.72 2.36
C PRO A 149 -33.65 -4.94 2.55
N ASP A 150 -33.08 -4.49 3.67
CA ASP A 150 -31.67 -4.69 3.99
C ASP A 150 -31.34 -6.17 4.20
N VAL A 151 -32.17 -6.88 4.98
CA VAL A 151 -31.96 -8.30 5.26
C VAL A 151 -32.09 -9.14 4.01
N ASN A 152 -33.09 -8.90 3.16
CA ASN A 152 -33.26 -9.60 1.89
C ASN A 152 -32.04 -9.39 0.98
N ARG A 153 -31.53 -8.16 0.90
CA ARG A 153 -30.32 -7.84 0.12
C ARG A 153 -29.08 -8.51 0.68
N TYR A 154 -28.91 -8.48 2.01
CA TYR A 154 -27.79 -9.13 2.69
C TYR A 154 -27.81 -10.65 2.50
N LEU A 155 -28.95 -11.31 2.66
CA LEU A 155 -29.07 -12.76 2.48
C LEU A 155 -28.88 -13.18 1.01
N ALA A 156 -29.35 -12.36 0.06
CA ALA A 156 -29.13 -12.61 -1.36
C ALA A 156 -27.65 -12.50 -1.77
N ALA A 157 -26.90 -11.54 -1.20
CA ALA A 157 -25.47 -11.41 -1.44
C ALA A 157 -24.65 -12.47 -0.68
N GLY A 158 -25.04 -12.75 0.57
CA GLY A 158 -24.34 -13.66 1.48
C GLY A 158 -23.22 -13.00 2.30
N PRO A 159 -22.91 -13.55 3.51
CA PRO A 159 -21.90 -13.00 4.42
C PRO A 159 -20.51 -12.89 3.80
N GLN A 160 -20.15 -13.85 2.93
CA GLN A 160 -18.85 -13.90 2.30
C GLN A 160 -18.62 -12.71 1.35
N ILE A 161 -19.64 -12.29 0.59
CA ILE A 161 -19.55 -11.12 -0.29
C ILE A 161 -19.40 -9.82 0.53
N ILE A 162 -20.07 -9.70 1.69
CA ILE A 162 -19.84 -8.58 2.61
C ILE A 162 -18.38 -8.58 3.11
N ALA A 163 -17.87 -9.73 3.53
CA ALA A 163 -16.50 -9.87 3.98
C ALA A 163 -15.48 -9.50 2.88
N GLU A 164 -15.74 -9.88 1.62
CA GLU A 164 -14.94 -9.49 0.46
C GLU A 164 -14.99 -7.99 0.17
N ALA A 165 -16.16 -7.36 0.31
CA ALA A 165 -16.31 -5.91 0.16
C ALA A 165 -15.52 -5.14 1.22
N ILE A 166 -15.57 -5.59 2.49
CA ILE A 166 -14.76 -5.03 3.57
C ILE A 166 -13.28 -5.25 3.30
N CYS A 167 -12.87 -6.49 3.00
CA CYS A 167 -11.47 -6.84 2.71
C CYS A 167 -10.92 -5.99 1.56
N SER A 168 -11.65 -5.89 0.45
CA SER A 168 -11.25 -5.09 -0.72
C SER A 168 -11.17 -3.60 -0.42
N ALA A 169 -12.00 -3.09 0.49
CA ALA A 169 -11.92 -1.69 0.93
C ALA A 169 -10.66 -1.44 1.76
N ILE A 170 -10.25 -2.39 2.60
CA ILE A 170 -9.11 -2.19 3.50
C ILE A 170 -7.76 -2.55 2.89
N MET A 171 -7.69 -3.51 1.97
CA MET A 171 -6.42 -4.00 1.41
C MET A 171 -5.50 -2.90 0.85
N PRO A 172 -5.99 -1.87 0.12
CA PRO A 172 -5.17 -0.75 -0.36
C PRO A 172 -4.53 0.10 0.74
N HIS A 173 -5.03 -0.01 1.98
CA HIS A 173 -4.53 0.69 3.16
C HIS A 173 -3.68 -0.22 4.08
N VAL A 174 -3.84 -1.53 3.92
CA VAL A 174 -3.18 -2.58 4.71
C VAL A 174 -1.79 -2.89 4.19
N GLN A 175 -1.70 -2.95 2.87
CA GLN A 175 -0.47 -2.66 2.18
C GLN A 175 -0.43 -1.15 2.14
N GLY A 176 0.71 -0.52 2.39
CA GLY A 176 0.98 0.61 1.52
C GLY A 176 1.03 0.03 0.11
N GLU A 177 -0.12 -0.14 -0.57
CA GLU A 177 -0.16 0.26 -1.97
C GLU A 177 0.19 1.73 -1.89
N ALA A 178 1.50 1.99 -1.87
CA ALA A 178 1.99 3.33 -1.87
C ALA A 178 1.35 3.92 -3.13
N ALA A 179 0.47 4.91 -2.93
CA ALA A 179 -0.06 5.70 -4.03
C ALA A 179 1.16 6.12 -4.85
N GLY A 180 1.36 5.47 -6.00
CA GLY A 180 2.63 5.54 -6.72
C GLY A 180 3.00 4.29 -7.51
N THR A 181 4.07 4.42 -8.26
CA THR A 181 4.55 3.43 -9.22
C THR A 181 5.47 2.42 -8.53
N SER A 182 5.04 1.16 -8.43
CA SER A 182 5.81 0.09 -7.77
C SER A 182 7.21 -0.06 -8.36
N ILE A 183 8.22 -0.27 -7.51
CA ILE A 183 9.59 -0.61 -7.93
C ILE A 183 9.70 -2.11 -8.26
N THR A 184 8.88 -2.96 -7.64
CA THR A 184 8.86 -4.41 -7.93
C THR A 184 7.94 -4.73 -9.11
N GLY A 185 8.24 -5.83 -9.80
CA GLY A 185 7.41 -6.33 -10.90
C GLY A 185 8.10 -6.28 -12.25
N GLN A 186 7.33 -6.50 -13.32
CA GLN A 186 7.84 -6.48 -14.69
C GLN A 186 7.95 -5.06 -15.21
N SER A 187 9.03 -4.80 -15.95
CA SER A 187 9.19 -3.57 -16.73
C SER A 187 8.10 -3.48 -17.79
N VAL A 188 7.62 -2.27 -18.05
CA VAL A 188 6.56 -2.00 -19.03
C VAL A 188 7.07 -1.24 -20.26
N ALA A 189 8.25 -0.63 -20.18
CA ALA A 189 8.92 -0.02 -21.32
C ALA A 189 9.90 -1.01 -21.98
N ALA A 190 9.88 -1.06 -23.31
CA ALA A 190 10.84 -1.83 -24.11
C ALA A 190 12.21 -1.14 -24.21
N ALA A 191 13.26 -1.87 -24.57
CA ALA A 191 14.61 -1.34 -24.69
C ALA A 191 14.70 -0.16 -25.68
N ASP A 192 14.03 -0.26 -26.84
CA ASP A 192 14.03 0.80 -27.84
C ASP A 192 13.34 2.07 -27.36
N GLN A 193 12.29 1.94 -26.56
CA GLN A 193 11.60 3.08 -25.93
C GLN A 193 12.51 3.81 -24.93
N LEU A 194 13.25 3.06 -24.12
CA LEU A 194 14.23 3.61 -23.17
C LEU A 194 15.40 4.28 -23.92
N ASN A 195 15.85 3.68 -25.02
CA ASN A 195 16.88 4.22 -25.89
C ASN A 195 16.44 5.52 -26.58
N ASN A 196 15.21 5.58 -27.07
CA ASN A 196 14.62 6.80 -27.63
C ASN A 196 14.55 7.91 -26.57
N LEU A 197 14.19 7.57 -25.33
CA LEU A 197 14.19 8.52 -24.21
C LEU A 197 15.59 9.05 -23.88
N LEU A 198 16.60 8.18 -23.91
CA LEU A 198 17.98 8.60 -23.72
C LEU A 198 18.38 9.61 -24.81
N LEU A 199 18.18 9.27 -26.08
CA LEU A 199 18.59 10.11 -27.20
C LEU A 199 17.81 11.43 -27.25
N SER A 200 16.57 11.47 -26.77
CA SER A 200 15.81 12.73 -26.68
C SER A 200 16.42 13.74 -25.69
N GLY A 201 17.11 13.28 -24.64
CA GLY A 201 17.80 14.15 -23.67
C GLY A 201 19.31 14.30 -23.90
N ASN A 202 19.92 13.35 -24.62
CA ASN A 202 21.32 13.38 -25.03
C ASN A 202 21.54 12.64 -26.36
N PRO A 203 21.42 13.32 -27.51
CA PRO A 203 21.62 12.70 -28.83
C PRO A 203 23.02 12.10 -29.06
N ARG A 204 24.01 12.48 -28.24
CA ARG A 204 25.40 11.99 -28.34
C ARG A 204 25.66 10.72 -27.51
N ALA A 205 24.68 10.24 -26.75
CA ALA A 205 24.83 9.08 -25.87
C ALA A 205 24.68 7.72 -26.58
N THR A 206 24.96 7.64 -27.88
CA THR A 206 24.79 6.41 -28.68
C THR A 206 25.62 5.23 -28.15
N GLY A 207 26.76 5.50 -27.49
CA GLY A 207 27.56 4.47 -26.82
C GLY A 207 26.88 3.78 -25.63
N TYR A 208 25.79 4.33 -25.10
CA TYR A 208 25.08 3.81 -23.92
C TYR A 208 23.79 3.07 -24.23
N LEU A 209 23.40 2.91 -25.51
CA LEU A 209 22.13 2.27 -25.91
C LEU A 209 22.03 0.80 -25.45
N HIS A 210 23.17 0.14 -25.27
CA HIS A 210 23.21 -1.23 -24.74
C HIS A 210 22.71 -1.32 -23.29
N LEU A 211 22.78 -0.23 -22.51
CA LEU A 211 22.38 -0.22 -21.10
C LEU A 211 20.89 -0.50 -20.90
N ALA A 212 20.02 -0.02 -21.80
CA ALA A 212 18.58 -0.26 -21.67
C ALA A 212 18.27 -1.77 -21.55
N LYS A 213 18.89 -2.58 -22.40
CA LYS A 213 18.77 -4.05 -22.34
C LYS A 213 19.31 -4.62 -21.03
N ILE A 214 20.50 -4.19 -20.60
CA ILE A 214 21.11 -4.68 -19.34
C ILE A 214 20.22 -4.36 -18.14
N PHE A 215 19.64 -3.16 -18.07
CA PHE A 215 18.71 -2.77 -17.00
C PHE A 215 17.46 -3.65 -16.95
N LEU A 216 16.87 -3.94 -18.11
CA LEU A 216 15.69 -4.80 -18.19
C LEU A 216 16.01 -6.23 -17.72
N GLU A 217 17.12 -6.80 -18.20
CA GLU A 217 17.54 -8.17 -17.85
C GLU A 217 17.93 -8.31 -16.37
N GLU A 218 18.72 -7.38 -15.83
CA GLU A 218 19.09 -7.42 -14.41
C GLU A 218 17.90 -7.14 -13.48
N GLY A 219 16.98 -6.26 -13.91
CA GLY A 219 15.71 -6.02 -13.23
C GLY A 219 14.86 -7.28 -13.14
N GLU A 220 14.66 -7.97 -14.27
CA GLU A 220 13.89 -9.21 -14.34
C GLU A 220 14.43 -10.28 -13.38
N LYS A 221 15.75 -10.50 -13.38
CA LYS A 221 16.40 -11.48 -12.48
C LYS A 221 16.12 -11.23 -10.99
N GLU A 222 15.93 -9.97 -10.60
CA GLU A 222 15.69 -9.58 -9.21
C GLU A 222 14.21 -9.34 -8.88
N GLY A 223 13.32 -9.35 -9.88
CA GLY A 223 11.90 -9.00 -9.74
C GLY A 223 11.68 -7.48 -9.55
N ILE A 224 12.56 -6.67 -10.13
CA ILE A 224 12.58 -5.21 -10.05
C ILE A 224 12.37 -4.61 -11.43
N ARG A 225 11.65 -3.49 -11.48
CA ARG A 225 11.42 -2.72 -12.69
C ARG A 225 12.68 -2.04 -13.20
N GLY A 226 13.35 -2.72 -14.13
CA GLY A 226 14.56 -2.25 -14.81
C GLY A 226 14.33 -0.97 -15.63
N ASP A 227 13.14 -0.78 -16.18
CA ASP A 227 12.74 0.44 -16.90
C ASP A 227 12.79 1.69 -16.02
N GLY A 228 12.26 1.59 -14.79
CA GLY A 228 12.33 2.67 -13.82
C GLY A 228 13.74 2.90 -13.28
N ALA A 229 14.53 1.84 -13.10
CA ALA A 229 15.95 1.95 -12.74
C ALA A 229 16.77 2.66 -13.84
N PHE A 230 16.50 2.37 -15.11
CA PHE A 230 17.10 3.09 -16.22
C PHE A 230 16.72 4.58 -16.18
N CYS A 231 15.43 4.91 -16.01
CA CYS A 231 14.96 6.29 -15.89
C CYS A 231 15.63 7.03 -14.71
N GLN A 232 15.82 6.34 -13.58
CA GLN A 232 16.58 6.86 -12.45
C GLN A 232 18.02 7.18 -12.85
N SER A 233 18.69 6.29 -13.58
CA SER A 233 20.08 6.51 -14.03
C SER A 233 20.24 7.71 -14.95
N LEU A 234 19.22 8.04 -15.75
CA LEU A 234 19.22 9.27 -16.57
C LEU A 234 19.24 10.52 -15.70
N ILE A 235 18.57 10.50 -14.55
CA ILE A 235 18.59 11.61 -13.60
C ILE A 235 19.97 11.72 -12.95
N GLU A 236 20.49 10.61 -12.42
CA GLU A 236 21.75 10.57 -11.67
C GLU A 236 22.97 10.97 -12.52
N THR A 237 22.99 10.56 -13.78
CA THR A 237 24.11 10.81 -14.70
C THR A 237 23.93 12.05 -15.57
N GLY A 238 22.77 12.71 -15.49
CA GLY A 238 22.39 13.79 -16.40
C GLY A 238 22.33 13.33 -17.85
N TYR A 239 21.64 12.21 -18.11
CA TYR A 239 21.57 11.52 -19.41
C TYR A 239 22.94 11.05 -19.90
N PHE A 240 23.70 10.38 -19.04
CA PHE A 240 25.06 9.90 -19.29
C PHE A 240 26.05 10.98 -19.75
N LYS A 241 25.83 12.23 -19.32
CA LYS A 241 26.79 13.34 -19.48
C LYS A 241 27.86 13.35 -18.38
N PHE A 242 27.54 12.78 -17.21
CA PHE A 242 28.44 12.66 -16.05
C PHE A 242 29.01 14.02 -15.60
N GLY A 243 28.13 15.00 -15.40
CA GLY A 243 28.52 16.35 -14.95
C GLY A 243 28.76 16.50 -13.44
N GLY A 244 28.68 15.40 -12.68
CA GLY A 244 28.85 15.37 -11.22
C GLY A 244 30.11 14.61 -10.79
N ASP A 245 30.09 14.08 -9.57
CA ASP A 245 31.25 13.39 -8.97
C ASP A 245 31.57 12.04 -9.62
N VAL A 246 30.56 11.35 -10.15
CA VAL A 246 30.72 10.04 -10.79
C VAL A 246 31.21 10.21 -12.23
N ARG A 247 32.22 9.42 -12.61
CA ARG A 247 32.80 9.36 -13.96
C ARG A 247 32.28 8.17 -14.77
N PRO A 248 32.27 8.25 -16.12
CA PRO A 248 31.81 7.18 -17.00
C PRO A 248 32.44 5.80 -16.73
N ASN A 249 33.75 5.77 -16.48
CA ASN A 249 34.52 4.55 -16.28
C ASN A 249 34.28 3.85 -14.93
N GLN A 250 33.49 4.45 -14.04
CA GLN A 250 33.11 3.83 -12.77
C GLN A 250 31.94 2.86 -12.92
N HIS A 251 31.21 2.91 -14.04
CA HIS A 251 29.98 2.15 -14.26
C HIS A 251 28.94 2.33 -13.12
N ASN A 252 28.99 3.46 -12.42
CA ASN A 252 28.14 3.75 -11.27
C ASN A 252 26.95 4.63 -11.68
N TYR A 253 25.99 4.04 -12.39
CA TYR A 253 24.89 4.78 -13.00
C TYR A 253 23.85 5.33 -12.01
N ALA A 254 23.97 4.99 -10.72
CA ALA A 254 23.03 5.37 -9.68
C ALA A 254 23.63 6.30 -8.60
N GLY A 255 24.89 6.74 -8.77
CA GLY A 255 25.54 7.59 -7.77
C GLY A 255 25.85 6.88 -6.44
N LEU A 256 25.94 5.54 -6.42
CA LEU A 256 26.11 4.79 -5.19
C LEU A 256 27.38 5.22 -4.44
N GLY A 257 27.20 5.79 -3.26
CA GLY A 257 28.29 6.24 -2.40
C GLY A 257 28.94 7.57 -2.82
N ALA A 258 28.42 8.27 -3.84
CA ALA A 258 28.90 9.59 -4.21
C ALA A 258 28.32 10.67 -3.30
N THR A 259 29.14 11.60 -2.83
CA THR A 259 28.73 12.74 -2.00
C THR A 259 29.69 13.92 -2.15
N GLY A 260 29.24 15.04 -2.70
CA GLY A 260 29.90 16.36 -2.61
C GLY A 260 31.44 16.34 -2.73
N GLY A 261 31.96 15.78 -3.83
CA GLY A 261 33.40 15.64 -4.09
C GLY A 261 33.95 14.22 -3.88
N VAL A 262 33.14 13.29 -3.37
CA VAL A 262 33.48 11.86 -3.28
C VAL A 262 32.97 11.14 -4.54
N PRO A 263 33.85 10.52 -5.36
CA PRO A 263 33.47 9.89 -6.63
C PRO A 263 32.48 8.73 -6.51
N GLY A 264 32.30 8.19 -5.30
CA GLY A 264 31.46 7.02 -5.04
C GLY A 264 32.10 5.71 -5.48
N ASN A 265 31.28 4.65 -5.51
CA ASN A 265 31.71 3.30 -5.86
C ASN A 265 32.11 3.20 -7.33
N SER A 266 32.90 2.18 -7.66
CA SER A 266 33.25 1.79 -9.04
C SER A 266 33.00 0.30 -9.22
N PHE A 267 32.51 -0.08 -10.40
CA PHE A 267 32.18 -1.44 -10.75
C PHE A 267 32.99 -1.90 -11.98
N PRO A 268 33.34 -3.19 -12.06
CA PRO A 268 34.25 -3.70 -13.10
C PRO A 268 33.69 -3.52 -14.52
N ASP A 269 32.37 -3.60 -14.68
CA ASP A 269 31.69 -3.50 -15.95
C ASP A 269 30.28 -2.91 -15.80
N ALA A 270 29.67 -2.55 -16.92
CA ALA A 270 28.33 -2.00 -16.99
C ALA A 270 27.29 -2.93 -16.34
N GLN A 271 27.39 -4.25 -16.55
CA GLN A 271 26.44 -5.22 -16.01
C GLN A 271 26.47 -5.26 -14.48
N THR A 272 27.66 -5.26 -13.89
CA THR A 272 27.85 -5.25 -12.44
C THR A 272 27.37 -3.94 -11.82
N GLY A 273 27.64 -2.82 -12.49
CA GLY A 273 27.14 -1.51 -12.07
C GLY A 273 25.62 -1.40 -12.07
N VAL A 274 24.99 -1.86 -13.15
CA VAL A 274 23.52 -1.94 -13.25
C VAL A 274 22.95 -2.89 -12.20
N ARG A 275 23.54 -4.08 -12.02
CA ARG A 275 23.12 -5.04 -10.99
C ARG A 275 23.18 -4.42 -9.59
N ALA A 276 24.23 -3.67 -9.27
CA ALA A 276 24.35 -3.00 -7.98
C ALA A 276 23.20 -1.99 -7.76
N GLN A 277 22.83 -1.21 -8.78
CA GLN A 277 21.66 -0.32 -8.70
C GLN A 277 20.36 -1.09 -8.47
N ILE A 278 20.14 -2.17 -9.23
CA ILE A 278 18.93 -3.01 -9.09
C ILE A 278 18.84 -3.62 -7.68
N GLN A 279 19.96 -4.12 -7.15
CA GLN A 279 20.01 -4.63 -5.78
C GLN A 279 19.73 -3.54 -4.75
N HIS A 280 20.24 -2.33 -4.95
CA HIS A 280 19.94 -1.19 -4.08
C HIS A 280 18.44 -0.87 -4.10
N LEU A 281 17.83 -0.79 -5.29
CA LEU A 281 16.39 -0.60 -5.44
C LEU A 281 15.58 -1.73 -4.80
N LYS A 282 16.01 -2.99 -4.93
CA LYS A 282 15.36 -4.12 -4.25
C LYS A 282 15.38 -3.97 -2.74
N ALA A 283 16.49 -3.49 -2.17
CA ALA A 283 16.58 -3.20 -0.75
C ALA A 283 15.56 -2.15 -0.32
N TYR A 284 15.37 -1.08 -1.10
CA TYR A 284 14.33 -0.09 -0.81
C TYR A 284 12.93 -0.69 -0.96
N ALA A 285 12.69 -1.47 -2.00
CA ALA A 285 11.34 -1.86 -2.40
C ALA A 285 10.73 -2.99 -1.57
N THR A 286 11.54 -3.93 -1.06
CA THR A 286 11.02 -5.15 -0.44
C THR A 286 11.93 -5.70 0.66
N THR A 287 11.38 -6.60 1.47
CA THR A 287 12.10 -7.42 2.46
C THR A 287 12.56 -8.76 1.90
N LYS A 288 12.20 -9.09 0.66
CA LYS A 288 12.64 -10.34 -0.01
C LYS A 288 14.16 -10.34 -0.21
N PRO A 289 14.82 -11.51 -0.05
CA PRO A 289 16.26 -11.62 -0.28
C PRO A 289 16.61 -11.37 -1.76
N LEU A 290 17.89 -11.04 -2.02
CA LEU A 290 18.43 -10.99 -3.37
C LEU A 290 18.35 -12.36 -4.05
N ASN A 291 18.09 -12.36 -5.36
CA ASN A 291 18.08 -13.57 -6.16
C ASN A 291 19.47 -13.86 -6.73
N GLN A 292 20.31 -12.83 -6.89
CA GLN A 292 21.70 -12.94 -7.34
C GLN A 292 22.69 -12.63 -6.22
N ALA A 293 23.96 -12.98 -6.42
CA ALA A 293 25.04 -12.62 -5.51
C ALA A 293 25.11 -11.09 -5.32
N CYS A 294 25.24 -10.64 -4.06
CA CYS A 294 25.29 -9.23 -3.73
C CYS A 294 26.57 -8.58 -4.27
N VAL A 295 26.43 -7.62 -5.17
CA VAL A 295 27.51 -6.79 -5.73
C VAL A 295 27.42 -5.33 -5.26
N ASP A 296 26.29 -4.91 -4.71
CA ASP A 296 26.13 -3.59 -4.09
C ASP A 296 26.78 -3.57 -2.69
N PRO A 297 27.92 -2.86 -2.49
CA PRO A 297 28.58 -2.80 -1.19
C PRO A 297 27.79 -1.98 -0.15
N ARG A 298 26.79 -1.21 -0.59
CA ARG A 298 25.91 -0.41 0.26
C ARG A 298 24.61 -1.12 0.60
N TYR A 299 24.35 -2.31 0.05
CA TYR A 299 23.11 -3.04 0.24
C TYR A 299 22.77 -3.20 1.72
N LYS A 300 23.77 -3.51 2.55
CA LYS A 300 23.62 -3.70 4.01
C LYS A 300 23.14 -2.46 4.78
N TYR A 301 23.29 -1.25 4.23
CA TYR A 301 22.92 -0.01 4.93
C TYR A 301 21.47 0.41 4.71
N VAL A 302 20.78 -0.19 3.73
CA VAL A 302 19.39 0.15 3.42
C VAL A 302 18.44 -0.63 4.32
N SER A 303 17.57 0.10 5.03
CA SER A 303 16.43 -0.51 5.74
C SER A 303 15.48 -1.17 4.73
N LYS A 304 15.32 -2.50 4.82
CA LYS A 304 14.62 -3.27 3.80
C LYS A 304 13.13 -2.93 3.71
N GLY A 305 12.61 -2.77 2.50
CA GLY A 305 11.20 -2.44 2.25
C GLY A 305 10.78 -1.03 2.67
N CYS A 306 11.74 -0.11 2.88
CA CYS A 306 11.41 1.23 3.35
C CYS A 306 10.82 2.15 2.28
N ALA A 307 10.92 1.84 0.98
CA ALA A 307 10.31 2.60 -0.11
C ALA A 307 9.83 1.67 -1.26
N PRO A 308 8.64 1.06 -1.14
CA PRO A 308 8.03 0.22 -2.18
C PRO A 308 7.82 0.87 -3.57
N THR A 309 7.64 2.19 -3.66
CA THR A 309 7.42 2.90 -4.93
C THR A 309 8.51 3.90 -5.29
N PHE A 310 8.64 4.24 -6.58
CA PHE A 310 9.61 5.21 -7.05
C PHE A 310 9.43 6.58 -6.39
N GLU A 311 8.19 7.02 -6.16
CA GLU A 311 7.83 8.27 -5.48
C GLU A 311 8.42 8.32 -4.07
N GLN A 312 8.38 7.20 -3.35
CA GLN A 312 8.90 7.06 -1.99
C GLN A 312 10.43 7.07 -1.89
N LEU A 313 11.16 6.98 -3.02
CA LEU A 313 12.60 7.23 -3.04
C LEU A 313 12.93 8.70 -2.73
N SER A 314 11.97 9.61 -2.91
CA SER A 314 12.14 11.02 -2.54
C SER A 314 12.34 11.16 -1.03
N GLY A 315 13.40 11.82 -0.61
CA GLY A 315 13.75 11.99 0.81
C GLY A 315 14.41 10.77 1.45
N LYS A 316 14.68 9.69 0.69
CA LYS A 316 15.34 8.47 1.18
C LYS A 316 16.52 8.04 0.34
N TRP A 317 16.34 7.99 -0.98
CA TRP A 317 17.44 7.84 -1.94
C TRP A 317 18.10 9.19 -2.18
N ALA A 318 17.30 10.15 -2.65
CA ALA A 318 17.70 11.53 -2.83
C ALA A 318 17.20 12.37 -1.66
N VAL A 319 18.11 12.92 -0.86
CA VAL A 319 17.80 13.81 0.28
C VAL A 319 18.22 15.23 -0.08
N PRO A 320 17.34 16.25 0.04
CA PRO A 320 15.97 16.18 0.57
C PRO A 320 14.94 15.63 -0.44
N GLY A 321 15.32 15.43 -1.69
CA GLY A 321 14.47 14.81 -2.71
C GLY A 321 13.49 15.74 -3.41
N TYR A 322 13.68 17.05 -3.26
CA TYR A 322 12.92 18.11 -3.93
C TYR A 322 13.75 19.41 -3.96
N ASP A 323 13.28 20.41 -4.71
CA ASP A 323 13.89 21.74 -4.72
C ASP A 323 13.42 22.55 -3.49
N THR A 324 14.32 22.74 -2.52
CA THR A 324 14.04 23.44 -1.27
C THR A 324 13.81 24.95 -1.43
N LYS A 325 14.19 25.54 -2.58
CA LYS A 325 13.89 26.94 -2.88
C LYS A 325 12.49 27.12 -3.44
N LYS A 326 11.91 26.08 -4.04
CA LYS A 326 10.60 26.13 -4.72
C LYS A 326 9.45 25.59 -3.88
N TYR A 327 9.70 24.59 -3.03
CA TYR A 327 8.65 23.92 -2.25
C TYR A 327 8.95 23.99 -0.76
N SER A 328 7.91 24.21 0.05
CA SER A 328 8.00 24.30 1.52
C SER A 328 8.34 22.97 2.19
N GLY A 329 8.20 21.85 1.49
CA GLY A 329 8.50 20.53 2.02
C GLY A 329 8.31 19.43 0.98
N LEU A 330 8.78 18.23 1.32
CA LEU A 330 8.65 17.06 0.45
C LEU A 330 7.19 16.74 0.10
N LYS A 331 6.26 16.96 1.04
CA LYS A 331 4.82 16.79 0.80
C LYS A 331 4.30 17.73 -0.29
N ALA A 332 4.58 19.03 -0.19
CA ALA A 332 4.18 20.03 -1.19
C ALA A 332 4.82 19.75 -2.56
N ALA A 333 6.07 19.31 -2.60
CA ALA A 333 6.71 18.88 -3.83
C ALA A 333 6.08 17.61 -4.42
N GLY A 334 5.65 16.67 -3.58
CA GLY A 334 4.94 15.46 -3.98
C GLY A 334 3.57 15.77 -4.59
N GLU A 335 2.78 16.62 -3.94
CA GLU A 335 1.47 17.09 -4.43
C GLU A 335 1.59 17.80 -5.79
N ALA A 336 2.70 18.52 -6.02
CA ALA A 336 3.01 19.16 -7.29
C ALA A 336 3.65 18.22 -8.34
N GLY A 337 3.83 16.93 -8.02
CA GLY A 337 4.51 15.97 -8.89
C GLY A 337 5.97 16.33 -9.20
N ALA A 338 6.64 17.05 -8.32
CA ALA A 338 7.96 17.66 -8.54
C ALA A 338 9.09 17.03 -7.70
N SER A 339 8.76 16.07 -6.83
CA SER A 339 9.77 15.33 -6.07
C SER A 339 10.65 14.45 -6.97
N TYR A 340 11.78 14.01 -6.44
CA TYR A 340 12.73 13.14 -7.13
C TYR A 340 12.06 11.89 -7.75
N GLY A 341 11.29 11.16 -6.95
CA GLY A 341 10.59 9.97 -7.41
C GLY A 341 9.55 10.26 -8.51
N HIS A 342 8.82 11.38 -8.42
CA HIS A 342 7.90 11.78 -9.48
C HIS A 342 8.61 12.10 -10.81
N LYS A 343 9.88 12.57 -10.76
CA LYS A 343 10.68 12.75 -11.99
C LYS A 343 10.99 11.41 -12.66
N ILE A 344 11.32 10.37 -11.89
CA ILE A 344 11.52 9.01 -12.41
C ILE A 344 10.24 8.54 -13.12
N VAL A 345 9.10 8.69 -12.46
CA VAL A 345 7.80 8.23 -12.98
C VAL A 345 7.38 9.02 -14.23
N ARG A 346 7.69 10.32 -14.29
CA ARG A 346 7.47 11.12 -15.51
C ARG A 346 8.31 10.61 -16.68
N LEU A 347 9.60 10.35 -16.46
CA LEU A 347 10.48 9.80 -17.49
C LEU A 347 10.00 8.45 -17.98
N LEU A 348 9.62 7.57 -17.06
CA LEU A 348 9.06 6.26 -17.37
C LEU A 348 7.77 6.40 -18.20
N SER A 349 6.87 7.30 -17.80
CA SER A 349 5.64 7.58 -18.55
C SER A 349 5.92 8.14 -19.95
N SER A 350 6.99 8.92 -20.11
CA SER A 350 7.45 9.40 -21.41
C SER A 350 8.02 8.27 -22.26
N ALA A 351 8.86 7.39 -21.71
CA ALA A 351 9.41 6.24 -22.45
C ALA A 351 8.30 5.35 -23.01
N VAL A 352 7.32 4.97 -22.18
CA VAL A 352 6.22 4.09 -22.60
C VAL A 352 5.39 4.66 -23.76
N LYS A 353 5.34 5.98 -23.89
CA LYS A 353 4.64 6.67 -24.98
C LYS A 353 5.48 6.84 -26.24
N MET A 354 6.78 6.55 -26.19
CA MET A 354 7.63 6.61 -27.39
C MET A 354 7.30 5.43 -28.30
N GLN A 355 7.19 5.72 -29.59
CA GLN A 355 6.91 4.73 -30.61
C GLN A 355 8.08 3.73 -30.68
N SER A 356 7.76 2.44 -30.80
CA SER A 356 8.77 1.42 -31.04
C SER A 356 9.34 1.62 -32.43
N LEU A 357 10.66 1.46 -32.60
CA LEU A 357 11.30 1.52 -33.92
C LEU A 357 10.74 0.44 -34.88
N PHE A 358 10.07 -0.59 -34.34
CA PHE A 358 9.42 -1.65 -35.10
C PHE A 358 8.03 -1.31 -35.66
N ASP A 359 7.42 -0.19 -35.26
CA ASP A 359 6.09 0.21 -35.76
C ASP A 359 6.16 1.02 -37.08
N CYS A 360 7.35 1.20 -37.64
CA CYS A 360 7.60 1.97 -38.87
C CYS A 360 8.16 1.14 -40.05
N ILE A 361 8.01 -0.19 -40.03
CA ILE A 361 8.39 -1.07 -41.15
C ILE A 361 7.17 -1.81 -41.67
#